data_AF-A0A0U2QSL1-F1
#
_entry.id   AF-A0A0U2QSL1-F1
#
_cell.length_a   1.000
_cell.length_b   1.000
_cell.length_c   1.000
_cell.angle_alpha   90.00
_cell.angle_beta   90.00
_cell.angle_gamma   90.00
#
_symmetry.space_group_name_H-M   'P 1'
#
loop_
_entity.id
_entity.type
_entity.pdbx_description
1 polymer ?
#
loop_
_entity_poly.entity_id
_entity_poly.type
_entity_poly.pdbx_seq_one_letter_code
_entity_poly.pdbx_strand_id
1 'polypeptide(L)'
;MRALLTAVLGLSCTHALAADWDNTPVPANAGNGKVWELQAVSDDFNYSSSLNNYHSEFTSRWHEGFINPWTGPGLTEWTDGHAYVTGGNLGIAATRKLGTDKVRAGSITSHDTFTYPLYVETKAKISKLVLASDVWLLSADSTQEIDVLEAYGSDRAGQEWFAERIHLSHHVFIRDPFQDYQPTDAGSWYTDGQGTVWSDDFHRIGVHWKDPWNLDYYIDGQLVRSVSGDNIIDPNGFTNGTGLSKPMHLIINTEDQDWRSDNGISPTDAELANTNKSIYWVDWIRVYKPVDGGDNGENTDVPASATSIKGRQSGKCIDLASGSSANGANIQQWACGTNNANQEFTFVPVDSGWYELRTKHNKCVGVGGNSSANGAVVIQWDCFNGQNLHVKPVDLGNGYVELRARHSNKCLDVADASTANGADIRQWQCNGNTNQQFSFN
;
A
#
# COMPACT_ATOMS: atom_id res chain seq x y z
N MET A 1 -26.46 -39.92 44.68
CA MET A 1 -26.76 -38.81 43.75
C MET A 1 -25.47 -38.04 43.50
N ARG A 2 -24.84 -38.24 42.35
CA ARG A 2 -23.75 -37.37 41.86
C ARG A 2 -24.36 -36.47 40.80
N ALA A 3 -24.43 -35.17 41.05
CA ALA A 3 -24.90 -34.18 40.10
C ALA A 3 -23.78 -33.91 39.08
N LEU A 4 -24.09 -34.10 37.80
CA LEU A 4 -23.26 -33.61 36.69
C LEU A 4 -23.41 -32.09 36.60
N LEU A 5 -22.31 -31.36 36.72
CA LEU A 5 -22.23 -29.96 36.29
C LEU A 5 -21.87 -29.96 34.80
N THR A 6 -22.80 -29.49 33.96
CA THR A 6 -22.53 -29.26 32.55
C THR A 6 -21.95 -27.85 32.40
N ALA A 7 -20.65 -27.75 32.09
CA ALA A 7 -20.01 -26.48 31.76
C ALA A 7 -20.41 -26.09 30.34
N VAL A 8 -21.09 -24.96 30.19
CA VAL A 8 -21.32 -24.32 28.89
C VAL A 8 -20.10 -23.46 28.58
N LEU A 9 -19.23 -23.93 27.68
CA LEU A 9 -18.22 -23.07 27.07
C LEU A 9 -18.94 -22.13 26.09
N GLY A 10 -19.02 -20.85 26.43
CA GLY A 10 -19.35 -19.81 25.47
C GLY A 10 -18.16 -19.59 24.55
N LEU A 11 -18.31 -19.92 23.25
CA LEU A 11 -17.41 -19.42 22.23
C LEU A 11 -17.66 -17.91 22.09
N SER A 12 -16.74 -17.10 22.59
CA SER A 12 -16.65 -15.69 22.23
C SER A 12 -15.99 -15.59 20.85
N CYS A 13 -16.79 -15.49 19.79
CA CYS A 13 -16.32 -15.02 18.49
C CYS A 13 -16.04 -13.51 18.59
N THR A 14 -14.81 -13.14 18.89
CA THR A 14 -14.29 -11.80 18.62
C THR A 14 -14.22 -11.64 17.11
N HIS A 15 -15.19 -10.94 16.53
CA HIS A 15 -15.05 -10.44 15.17
C HIS A 15 -14.01 -9.32 15.25
N ALA A 16 -12.80 -9.55 14.75
CA ALA A 16 -11.91 -8.44 14.45
C ALA A 16 -12.66 -7.55 13.46
N LEU A 17 -12.89 -6.28 13.83
CA LEU A 17 -13.39 -5.30 12.89
C LEU A 17 -12.33 -5.13 11.80
N ALA A 18 -12.78 -5.07 10.53
CA ALA A 18 -11.88 -4.78 9.42
C ALA A 18 -11.29 -3.37 9.61
N ALA A 19 -10.00 -3.21 9.39
CA ALA A 19 -9.36 -1.91 9.42
C ALA A 19 -9.79 -1.08 8.20
N ASP A 20 -9.77 0.25 8.32
CA ASP A 20 -10.26 1.16 7.26
C ASP A 20 -9.48 1.03 5.94
N TRP A 21 -8.26 0.49 5.99
CA TRP A 21 -7.42 0.25 4.81
C TRP A 21 -7.57 -1.14 4.17
N ASP A 22 -8.33 -2.07 4.75
CA ASP A 22 -8.33 -3.49 4.33
C ASP A 22 -8.73 -3.69 2.86
N ASN A 23 -9.57 -2.81 2.31
CA ASN A 23 -9.98 -2.86 0.90
C ASN A 23 -9.12 -1.98 -0.02
N THR A 24 -8.03 -1.41 0.50
CA THR A 24 -7.13 -0.52 -0.24
C THR A 24 -5.81 -1.27 -0.52
N PRO A 25 -5.54 -1.71 -1.76
CA PRO A 25 -4.30 -2.39 -2.09
C PRO A 25 -3.06 -1.51 -1.82
N VAL A 26 -1.95 -2.14 -1.45
CA VAL A 26 -0.65 -1.48 -1.44
C VAL A 26 -0.20 -1.28 -2.90
N PRO A 27 0.06 -0.04 -3.37
CA PRO A 27 0.40 0.22 -4.77
C PRO A 27 1.84 -0.19 -5.12
N ALA A 28 2.72 -0.29 -4.12
CA ALA A 28 4.11 -0.69 -4.30
C ALA A 28 4.24 -2.22 -4.49
N ASN A 29 5.19 -2.64 -5.33
CA ASN A 29 5.55 -4.04 -5.46
C ASN A 29 6.50 -4.45 -4.32
N ALA A 30 6.15 -5.49 -3.55
CA ALA A 30 6.95 -6.00 -2.43
C ALA A 30 8.29 -6.62 -2.85
N GLY A 31 8.49 -6.88 -4.14
CA GLY A 31 9.63 -7.60 -4.69
C GLY A 31 9.26 -9.03 -5.09
N ASN A 32 10.12 -9.65 -5.89
CA ASN A 32 9.86 -10.99 -6.42
C ASN A 32 9.77 -12.04 -5.30
N GLY A 33 8.67 -12.79 -5.25
CA GLY A 33 8.45 -13.80 -4.21
C GLY A 33 8.18 -13.22 -2.82
N LYS A 34 7.88 -11.91 -2.72
CA LYS A 34 7.57 -11.24 -1.46
C LYS A 34 6.10 -10.85 -1.39
N VAL A 35 5.57 -10.74 -0.18
CA VAL A 35 4.28 -10.11 0.11
C VAL A 35 4.43 -9.06 1.20
N TRP A 36 3.46 -8.15 1.30
CA TRP A 36 3.47 -7.11 2.32
C TRP A 36 2.93 -7.64 3.65
N GLU A 37 3.73 -7.53 4.70
CA GLU A 37 3.35 -7.81 6.08
C GLU A 37 3.11 -6.49 6.83
N LEU A 38 1.89 -6.30 7.33
CA LEU A 38 1.51 -5.14 8.12
C LEU A 38 2.28 -5.10 9.44
N GLN A 39 2.85 -3.93 9.77
CA GLN A 39 3.60 -3.71 11.00
C GLN A 39 2.70 -3.16 12.10
N ALA A 40 2.98 -3.53 13.35
CA ALA A 40 2.13 -3.24 14.52
C ALA A 40 1.95 -1.74 14.85
N VAL A 41 2.86 -0.88 14.36
CA VAL A 41 2.75 0.58 14.45
C VAL A 41 1.56 1.13 13.65
N SER A 42 1.05 0.38 12.68
CA SER A 42 -0.09 0.79 11.85
C SER A 42 -1.31 1.06 12.73
N ASP A 43 -2.05 2.11 12.42
CA ASP A 43 -3.10 2.65 13.26
C ASP A 43 -4.22 3.27 12.41
N ASP A 44 -5.45 2.82 12.63
CA ASP A 44 -6.68 3.33 11.99
C ASP A 44 -7.42 4.33 12.89
N PHE A 45 -6.86 4.64 14.06
CA PHE A 45 -7.33 5.69 14.95
C PHE A 45 -8.82 5.58 15.33
N ASN A 46 -9.38 4.35 15.31
CA ASN A 46 -10.77 4.04 15.63
C ASN A 46 -11.04 3.90 17.14
N TYR A 47 -10.44 4.80 17.93
CA TYR A 47 -10.61 4.88 19.38
C TYR A 47 -10.69 6.35 19.84
N SER A 48 -10.63 6.61 21.14
CA SER A 48 -10.56 7.98 21.69
C SER A 48 -9.35 8.10 22.60
N SER A 49 -8.49 9.08 22.32
CA SER A 49 -7.22 9.25 23.03
C SER A 49 -6.90 10.74 23.14
N SER A 50 -6.62 11.25 24.34
CA SER A 50 -6.29 12.66 24.52
C SER A 50 -5.42 12.87 25.75
N LEU A 51 -4.88 14.07 25.93
CA LEU A 51 -4.12 14.43 27.12
C LEU A 51 -4.85 14.02 28.42
N ASN A 52 -4.09 13.41 29.34
CA ASN A 52 -4.55 12.82 30.60
C ASN A 52 -5.46 11.57 30.47
N ASN A 53 -5.74 11.10 29.26
CA ASN A 53 -6.57 9.92 28.99
C ASN A 53 -6.16 9.25 27.66
N TYR A 54 -4.87 8.94 27.49
CA TYR A 54 -4.43 8.26 26.28
C TYR A 54 -4.93 6.80 26.28
N HIS A 55 -5.48 6.38 25.13
CA HIS A 55 -5.89 5.00 24.92
C HIS A 55 -4.67 4.08 24.91
N SER A 56 -4.84 2.82 25.36
CA SER A 56 -3.72 1.87 25.37
C SER A 56 -3.16 1.60 23.98
N GLU A 57 -4.01 1.56 22.95
CA GLU A 57 -3.56 1.38 21.55
C GLU A 57 -2.66 2.53 21.11
N PHE A 58 -3.05 3.78 21.39
CA PHE A 58 -2.22 4.95 21.14
C PHE A 58 -0.86 4.80 21.84
N THR A 59 -0.85 4.61 23.16
CA THR A 59 0.39 4.55 23.94
C THR A 59 1.29 3.36 23.60
N SER A 60 0.72 2.30 23.01
CA SER A 60 1.49 1.12 22.61
C SER A 60 2.29 1.36 21.33
N ARG A 61 1.86 2.30 20.49
CA ARG A 61 2.46 2.61 19.18
C ARG A 61 3.20 3.94 19.18
N TRP A 62 2.68 4.91 19.91
CA TRP A 62 3.04 6.32 19.84
C TRP A 62 3.33 6.91 21.23
N HIS A 63 4.21 7.90 21.27
CA HIS A 63 4.20 8.94 22.31
C HIS A 63 3.94 10.31 21.69
N GLU A 64 3.35 11.21 22.47
CA GLU A 64 3.25 12.62 22.08
C GLU A 64 4.58 13.31 22.35
N GLY A 65 5.02 14.12 21.38
CA GLY A 65 6.30 14.80 21.36
C GLY A 65 7.21 14.29 20.24
N PHE A 66 8.38 14.94 20.15
CA PHE A 66 9.42 14.62 19.19
C PHE A 66 10.31 13.47 19.69
N ILE A 67 11.23 13.00 18.83
CA ILE A 67 12.18 11.93 19.18
C ILE A 67 13.15 12.31 20.31
N ASN A 68 13.29 13.60 20.61
CA ASN A 68 14.17 14.15 21.63
C ASN A 68 13.59 15.47 22.22
N PRO A 69 14.24 16.11 23.21
CA PRO A 69 13.69 17.30 23.88
C PRO A 69 13.58 18.59 23.04
N TRP A 70 13.97 18.59 21.77
CA TRP A 70 13.77 19.74 20.89
C TRP A 70 12.27 19.99 20.65
N THR A 71 11.88 21.26 20.58
CA THR A 71 10.47 21.69 20.59
C THR A 71 9.95 22.17 19.23
N GLY A 72 10.77 22.02 18.18
CA GLY A 72 10.39 22.31 16.80
C GLY A 72 11.12 23.52 16.19
N PRO A 73 11.01 23.68 14.86
CA PRO A 73 11.64 24.77 14.11
C PRO A 73 10.82 26.06 14.18
N GLY A 74 11.35 27.18 13.69
CA GLY A 74 10.56 28.40 13.53
C GLY A 74 9.89 28.88 14.81
N LEU A 75 8.61 29.22 14.66
CA LEU A 75 7.72 29.60 15.74
C LEU A 75 7.10 28.39 16.46
N THR A 76 7.42 27.15 16.05
CA THR A 76 6.87 25.93 16.61
C THR A 76 7.25 25.75 18.09
N GLU A 77 6.31 25.24 18.86
CA GLU A 77 6.53 24.72 20.20
C GLU A 77 5.64 23.48 20.38
N TRP A 78 6.15 22.30 20.01
CA TRP A 78 5.39 21.06 20.24
C TRP A 78 5.04 20.91 21.70
N THR A 79 3.76 20.71 21.96
CA THR A 79 3.18 20.78 23.31
C THR A 79 2.13 19.69 23.48
N ASP A 80 2.26 18.90 24.53
CA ASP A 80 1.29 17.86 24.88
C ASP A 80 -0.17 18.36 24.88
N GLY A 81 -1.08 17.49 24.45
CA GLY A 81 -2.50 17.80 24.25
C GLY A 81 -2.83 18.50 22.95
N HIS A 82 -1.88 18.60 22.01
CA HIS A 82 -2.14 19.05 20.65
C HIS A 82 -2.16 17.90 19.64
N ALA A 83 -1.91 16.66 20.08
CA ALA A 83 -2.29 15.44 19.37
C ALA A 83 -3.39 14.69 20.15
N TYR A 84 -4.44 14.28 19.44
CA TYR A 84 -5.55 13.52 20.03
C TYR A 84 -6.25 12.68 18.97
N VAL A 85 -6.90 11.59 19.40
CA VAL A 85 -7.69 10.71 18.54
C VAL A 85 -9.17 10.89 18.88
N THR A 86 -9.98 11.24 17.88
CA THR A 86 -11.42 11.39 18.02
C THR A 86 -12.13 11.18 16.69
N GLY A 87 -13.34 10.62 16.72
CA GLY A 87 -14.15 10.46 15.51
C GLY A 87 -13.49 9.61 14.42
N GLY A 88 -12.69 8.60 14.79
CA GLY A 88 -11.97 7.74 13.85
C GLY A 88 -10.78 8.41 13.17
N ASN A 89 -10.20 9.45 13.77
CA ASN A 89 -9.07 10.17 13.19
C ASN A 89 -8.11 10.64 14.30
N LEU A 90 -6.81 10.66 13.99
CA LEU A 90 -5.82 11.44 14.70
C LEU A 90 -5.90 12.91 14.24
N GLY A 91 -6.08 13.82 15.19
CA GLY A 91 -5.99 15.27 15.00
C GLY A 91 -4.68 15.81 15.53
N ILE A 92 -3.93 16.50 14.68
CA ILE A 92 -2.75 17.29 15.01
C ILE A 92 -3.15 18.76 14.95
N ALA A 93 -3.27 19.40 16.10
CA ALA A 93 -3.78 20.76 16.25
C ALA A 93 -2.66 21.78 16.44
N ALA A 94 -2.98 23.04 16.14
CA ALA A 94 -2.13 24.19 16.42
C ALA A 94 -2.90 25.30 17.13
N THR A 95 -2.28 25.93 18.13
CA THR A 95 -2.84 27.09 18.84
C THR A 95 -1.79 28.16 19.10
N ARG A 96 -2.21 29.41 19.32
CA ARG A 96 -1.28 30.49 19.69
C ARG A 96 -0.81 30.29 21.13
N LYS A 97 0.49 30.40 21.36
CA LYS A 97 1.03 30.61 22.71
C LYS A 97 0.72 32.04 23.14
N LEU A 98 -0.18 32.20 24.12
CA LEU A 98 -0.63 33.51 24.58
C LEU A 98 0.53 34.43 24.96
N GLY A 99 0.53 35.65 24.42
CA GLY A 99 1.53 36.67 24.69
C GLY A 99 2.83 36.53 23.91
N THR A 100 2.93 35.60 22.96
CA THR A 100 4.07 35.46 22.04
C THR A 100 3.57 35.18 20.62
N ASP A 101 4.47 35.20 19.63
CA ASP A 101 4.15 34.78 18.25
C ASP A 101 4.28 33.27 18.04
N LYS A 102 4.73 32.53 19.06
CA LYS A 102 4.92 31.07 18.97
C LYS A 102 3.60 30.34 18.75
N VAL A 103 3.69 29.25 18.02
CA VAL A 103 2.59 28.33 17.73
C VAL A 103 2.82 27.04 18.49
N ARG A 104 1.93 26.72 19.44
CA ARG A 104 1.88 25.40 20.04
C ARG A 104 1.30 24.43 19.02
N ALA A 105 1.94 23.29 18.85
CA ALA A 105 1.60 22.33 17.82
C ALA A 105 1.63 20.89 18.36
N GLY A 106 0.90 20.00 17.70
CA GLY A 106 0.97 18.57 17.97
C GLY A 106 2.15 17.92 17.25
N SER A 107 2.73 16.92 17.90
CA SER A 107 3.69 15.99 17.30
C SER A 107 3.53 14.64 17.99
N ILE A 108 3.55 13.57 17.23
CA ILE A 108 3.65 12.21 17.78
C ILE A 108 4.79 11.47 17.08
N THR A 109 5.40 10.56 17.80
CA THR A 109 6.53 9.77 17.34
C THR A 109 6.29 8.30 17.65
N SER A 110 6.65 7.42 16.72
CA SER A 110 6.58 5.97 16.95
C SER A 110 7.63 5.51 17.97
N HIS A 111 7.26 4.55 18.83
CA HIS A 111 8.24 3.88 19.70
C HIS A 111 9.25 3.07 18.88
N ASP A 112 8.75 2.40 17.84
CA ASP A 112 9.55 1.58 16.94
C ASP A 112 10.31 2.44 15.91
N THR A 113 11.40 1.89 15.40
CA THR A 113 12.13 2.44 14.26
C THR A 113 12.14 1.46 13.09
N PHE A 114 12.23 2.01 11.88
CA PHE A 114 12.14 1.25 10.64
C PHE A 114 13.35 1.54 9.75
N THR A 115 13.85 0.52 9.06
CA THR A 115 14.83 0.65 7.98
C THR A 115 14.25 0.08 6.68
N TYR A 116 14.88 0.25 5.53
CA TYR A 116 14.47 -0.40 4.27
C TYR A 116 14.62 -1.94 4.32
N PRO A 117 14.00 -2.70 3.40
CA PRO A 117 12.87 -2.28 2.56
C PRO A 117 11.63 -2.01 3.42
N LEU A 118 10.85 -0.99 3.06
CA LEU A 118 9.70 -0.50 3.84
C LEU A 118 8.70 0.21 2.92
N TYR A 119 7.40 -0.02 3.10
CA TYR A 119 6.35 0.84 2.54
C TYR A 119 5.56 1.51 3.67
N VAL A 120 5.43 2.84 3.61
CA VAL A 120 4.61 3.62 4.54
C VAL A 120 3.55 4.35 3.72
N GLU A 121 2.29 4.33 4.16
CA GLU A 121 1.22 5.12 3.55
C GLU A 121 0.31 5.69 4.64
N THR A 122 -0.05 6.95 4.49
CA THR A 122 -1.02 7.65 5.33
C THR A 122 -2.22 8.06 4.48
N LYS A 123 -3.42 8.05 5.07
CA LYS A 123 -4.58 8.76 4.52
C LYS A 123 -4.86 9.97 5.39
N ALA A 124 -4.65 11.14 4.81
CA ALA A 124 -4.52 12.38 5.54
C ALA A 124 -5.32 13.50 4.86
N LYS A 125 -5.89 14.38 5.67
CA LYS A 125 -6.46 15.66 5.24
C LYS A 125 -5.61 16.80 5.78
N ILE A 126 -4.85 17.41 4.87
CA ILE A 126 -3.92 18.50 5.16
C ILE A 126 -4.68 19.70 5.75
N SER A 127 -4.09 20.38 6.73
CA SER A 127 -4.70 21.57 7.33
C SER A 127 -4.79 22.72 6.33
N LYS A 128 -5.71 23.65 6.54
CA LYS A 128 -5.80 24.89 5.75
C LYS A 128 -4.94 26.01 6.32
N LEU A 129 -3.95 25.67 7.13
CA LEU A 129 -2.98 26.64 7.67
C LEU A 129 -1.81 26.83 6.70
N VAL A 130 -1.07 27.90 6.95
CA VAL A 130 0.26 28.07 6.38
C VAL A 130 1.32 27.21 7.07
N LEU A 131 0.97 26.46 8.10
CA LEU A 131 1.85 25.48 8.73
C LEU A 131 2.03 24.25 7.83
N ALA A 132 3.14 23.55 8.00
CA ALA A 132 3.38 22.25 7.42
C ALA A 132 2.43 21.20 8.04
N SER A 133 1.99 20.21 7.27
CA SER A 133 1.24 19.04 7.74
C SER A 133 2.01 17.81 7.30
N ASP A 134 2.58 17.08 8.26
CA ASP A 134 3.70 16.22 7.93
C ASP A 134 3.52 14.77 8.42
N VAL A 135 4.02 13.84 7.61
CA VAL A 135 4.36 12.46 7.98
C VAL A 135 5.73 12.18 7.44
N TRP A 136 6.68 11.84 8.29
CA TRP A 136 8.08 11.72 7.90
C TRP A 136 8.83 10.74 8.78
N LEU A 137 10.00 10.34 8.31
CA LEU A 137 10.88 9.38 8.98
C LEU A 137 12.17 10.10 9.34
N LEU A 138 12.67 9.95 10.58
CA LEU A 138 13.93 10.56 11.01
C LEU A 138 14.82 9.58 11.79
N SER A 139 16.10 9.50 11.41
CA SER A 139 17.08 8.71 12.16
C SER A 139 17.30 9.27 13.56
N ALA A 140 17.55 8.41 14.54
CA ALA A 140 17.71 8.81 15.94
C ALA A 140 18.86 9.83 16.19
N ASP A 141 19.85 9.87 15.29
CA ASP A 141 20.95 10.85 15.29
C ASP A 141 20.68 12.10 14.42
N SER A 142 19.47 12.22 13.87
CA SER A 142 18.99 13.32 13.04
C SER A 142 19.84 13.60 11.80
N THR A 143 20.37 12.55 11.16
CA THR A 143 21.25 12.66 9.99
C THR A 143 20.64 12.17 8.68
N GLN A 144 19.53 11.44 8.74
CA GLN A 144 18.84 10.90 7.57
C GLN A 144 17.34 11.01 7.78
N GLU A 145 16.64 11.47 6.75
CA GLU A 145 15.21 11.76 6.76
C GLU A 145 14.55 11.34 5.45
N ILE A 146 13.27 10.94 5.51
CA ILE A 146 12.42 10.71 4.34
C ILE A 146 11.04 11.33 4.58
N ASP A 147 10.55 12.11 3.63
CA ASP A 147 9.25 12.78 3.73
C ASP A 147 8.17 11.90 3.09
N VAL A 148 7.27 11.33 3.89
CA VAL A 148 6.10 10.62 3.33
C VAL A 148 5.10 11.65 2.81
N LEU A 149 4.80 12.64 3.63
CA LEU A 149 3.93 13.78 3.36
C LEU A 149 4.59 15.00 3.97
N GLU A 150 4.86 16.02 3.15
CA GLU A 150 5.10 17.39 3.61
C GLU A 150 4.27 18.31 2.73
N ALA A 151 3.33 19.04 3.31
CA ALA A 151 2.41 19.88 2.54
C ALA A 151 1.92 21.10 3.30
N TYR A 152 1.54 22.11 2.53
CA TYR A 152 1.25 23.45 3.01
C TYR A 152 -0.09 23.94 2.46
N GLY A 153 -1.18 23.49 3.06
CA GLY A 153 -2.53 23.52 2.47
C GLY A 153 -3.32 24.83 2.59
N SER A 154 -2.66 25.96 2.85
CA SER A 154 -3.36 27.22 3.17
C SER A 154 -4.30 27.68 2.07
N ASP A 155 -5.53 28.06 2.45
CA ASP A 155 -6.50 28.69 1.56
C ASP A 155 -6.36 30.23 1.49
N ARG A 156 -5.23 30.76 2.02
CA ARG A 156 -4.92 32.19 1.99
C ARG A 156 -4.55 32.61 0.56
N ALA A 157 -5.06 33.78 0.14
CA ALA A 157 -4.68 34.37 -1.14
C ALA A 157 -3.16 34.53 -1.25
N GLY A 158 -2.59 34.12 -2.38
CA GLY A 158 -1.15 34.11 -2.63
C GLY A 158 -0.42 32.86 -2.11
N GLN A 159 -1.13 31.87 -1.57
CA GLN A 159 -0.57 30.57 -1.16
C GLN A 159 -1.03 29.40 -2.03
N GLU A 160 -1.73 29.69 -3.14
CA GLU A 160 -2.31 28.69 -4.04
C GLU A 160 -1.24 27.74 -4.58
N TRP A 161 -0.03 28.25 -4.87
CA TRP A 161 1.07 27.41 -5.34
C TRP A 161 1.41 26.28 -4.36
N PHE A 162 1.43 26.59 -3.06
CA PHE A 162 1.70 25.61 -2.00
C PHE A 162 0.50 24.69 -1.76
N ALA A 163 -0.70 25.24 -1.78
CA ALA A 163 -1.93 24.48 -1.56
C ALA A 163 -2.17 23.42 -2.66
N GLU A 164 -1.65 23.66 -3.86
CA GLU A 164 -1.71 22.73 -5.00
C GLU A 164 -0.56 21.71 -5.07
N ARG A 165 0.33 21.70 -4.06
CA ARG A 165 1.53 20.86 -4.07
C ARG A 165 1.75 20.05 -2.81
N ILE A 166 2.37 18.88 -3.00
CA ILE A 166 2.92 18.03 -1.95
C ILE A 166 4.42 17.92 -2.20
N HIS A 167 5.24 18.18 -1.19
CA HIS A 167 6.68 18.03 -1.25
C HIS A 167 7.04 16.55 -0.99
N LEU A 168 7.79 15.95 -1.91
CA LEU A 168 8.16 14.53 -1.96
C LEU A 168 9.69 14.44 -2.02
N SER A 169 10.29 14.42 -0.84
CA SER A 169 11.73 14.62 -0.67
C SER A 169 12.32 13.73 0.41
N HIS A 170 13.61 13.91 0.62
CA HIS A 170 14.39 13.26 1.66
C HIS A 170 15.57 14.17 1.99
N HIS A 171 16.13 14.01 3.18
CA HIS A 171 17.29 14.77 3.59
C HIS A 171 18.43 13.91 4.11
N VAL A 172 19.66 14.40 3.93
CA VAL A 172 20.84 13.93 4.63
C VAL A 172 21.58 15.12 5.23
N PHE A 173 22.07 14.96 6.46
CA PHE A 173 22.65 16.06 7.23
C PHE A 173 24.06 15.76 7.74
N ILE A 174 24.88 16.80 7.76
CA ILE A 174 26.01 16.91 8.70
C ILE A 174 25.52 17.74 9.89
N ARG A 175 25.70 17.24 11.12
CA ARG A 175 25.21 17.96 12.32
C ARG A 175 26.12 19.11 12.75
N ASP A 176 27.44 18.95 12.58
CA ASP A 176 28.44 19.94 12.99
C ASP A 176 29.64 19.97 12.03
N PRO A 177 29.91 21.10 11.34
CA PRO A 177 29.00 22.24 11.18
C PRO A 177 27.73 21.82 10.43
N PHE A 178 26.59 22.43 10.77
CA PHE A 178 25.30 22.04 10.18
C PHE A 178 25.30 22.20 8.65
N GLN A 179 24.95 21.13 7.96
CA GLN A 179 24.70 21.11 6.51
C GLN A 179 23.49 20.23 6.24
N ASP A 180 22.69 20.65 5.27
CA ASP A 180 21.45 20.01 4.87
C ASP A 180 21.45 19.84 3.35
N TYR A 181 21.19 18.62 2.88
CA TYR A 181 20.95 18.33 1.49
C TYR A 181 19.57 17.69 1.32
N GLN A 182 18.82 18.20 0.34
CA GLN A 182 17.64 17.58 -0.24
C GLN A 182 17.62 17.79 -1.76
N PRO A 183 16.92 16.94 -2.54
CA PRO A 183 16.64 17.19 -3.95
C PRO A 183 15.80 18.47 -4.16
N THR A 184 16.23 19.29 -5.12
CA THR A 184 15.55 20.57 -5.46
C THR A 184 15.09 20.64 -6.91
N ASP A 185 15.07 19.49 -7.61
CA ASP A 185 14.51 19.42 -8.95
C ASP A 185 13.00 19.70 -8.92
N ALA A 186 12.45 20.20 -10.03
CA ALA A 186 11.04 20.58 -10.10
C ALA A 186 10.06 19.45 -9.74
N GLY A 187 10.50 18.19 -9.84
CA GLY A 187 9.67 17.04 -9.49
C GLY A 187 9.56 16.78 -7.99
N SER A 188 10.35 17.43 -7.12
CA SER A 188 10.23 17.26 -5.66
C SER A 188 8.96 17.92 -5.13
N TRP A 189 8.40 18.89 -5.85
CA TRP A 189 7.11 19.50 -5.56
C TRP A 189 6.05 18.97 -6.51
N TYR A 190 5.38 17.90 -6.09
CA TYR A 190 4.36 17.25 -6.91
C TYR A 190 3.10 18.11 -7.03
N THR A 191 2.58 18.18 -8.25
CA THR A 191 1.23 18.65 -8.57
C THR A 191 0.65 17.73 -9.63
N ASP A 192 -0.66 17.52 -9.62
CA ASP A 192 -1.35 16.72 -10.63
C ASP A 192 -1.58 17.47 -11.96
N GLY A 193 -1.27 18.79 -11.98
CA GLY A 193 -1.50 19.66 -13.12
C GLY A 193 -2.96 20.02 -13.38
N GLN A 194 -3.87 19.68 -12.46
CA GLN A 194 -5.30 19.92 -12.54
C GLN A 194 -5.79 21.00 -11.55
N GLY A 195 -4.88 21.50 -10.71
CA GLY A 195 -5.21 22.51 -9.70
C GLY A 195 -5.87 21.91 -8.46
N THR A 196 -5.60 20.64 -8.15
CA THR A 196 -6.09 20.01 -6.92
C THR A 196 -5.55 20.75 -5.71
N VAL A 197 -6.44 21.25 -4.86
CA VAL A 197 -6.12 21.82 -3.56
C VAL A 197 -6.13 20.71 -2.53
N TRP A 198 -4.96 20.26 -2.10
CA TRP A 198 -4.80 19.01 -1.32
C TRP A 198 -5.41 19.06 0.08
N SER A 199 -5.79 20.24 0.59
CA SER A 199 -6.47 20.41 1.87
C SER A 199 -7.99 20.30 1.80
N ASP A 200 -8.57 20.12 0.61
CA ASP A 200 -10.03 20.01 0.45
C ASP A 200 -10.57 18.62 0.85
N ASP A 201 -9.80 17.55 0.67
CA ASP A 201 -10.21 16.18 0.96
C ASP A 201 -9.10 15.35 1.64
N PHE A 202 -9.43 14.11 2.03
CA PHE A 202 -8.46 13.11 2.43
C PHE A 202 -7.81 12.48 1.21
N HIS A 203 -6.48 12.44 1.20
CA HIS A 203 -5.68 11.80 0.16
C HIS A 203 -4.81 10.71 0.76
N ARG A 204 -4.44 9.71 -0.04
CA ARG A 204 -3.43 8.73 0.33
C ARG A 204 -2.07 9.17 -0.17
N ILE A 205 -1.08 9.24 0.71
CA ILE A 205 0.30 9.57 0.36
C ILE A 205 1.20 8.50 0.97
N GLY A 206 2.08 7.91 0.16
CA GLY A 206 2.97 6.86 0.63
C GLY A 206 4.32 6.86 -0.04
N VAL A 207 5.30 6.26 0.64
CA VAL A 207 6.66 6.08 0.18
C VAL A 207 7.07 4.62 0.28
N HIS A 208 7.70 4.09 -0.77
CA HIS A 208 8.41 2.84 -0.76
C HIS A 208 9.91 3.12 -0.68
N TRP A 209 10.46 2.99 0.52
CA TRP A 209 11.90 3.02 0.76
C TRP A 209 12.46 1.62 0.49
N LYS A 210 12.91 1.41 -0.74
CA LYS A 210 13.30 0.08 -1.25
C LYS A 210 14.64 -0.36 -0.69
N ASP A 211 15.60 0.55 -0.75
CA ASP A 211 16.99 0.38 -0.34
C ASP A 211 17.62 1.77 -0.10
N PRO A 212 18.90 1.88 0.30
CA PRO A 212 19.49 3.16 0.66
C PRO A 212 19.55 4.20 -0.45
N TRP A 213 19.31 3.78 -1.69
CA TRP A 213 19.50 4.61 -2.87
C TRP A 213 18.22 4.73 -3.70
N ASN A 214 17.09 4.19 -3.23
CA ASN A 214 15.87 4.09 -4.02
C ASN A 214 14.61 4.36 -3.19
N LEU A 215 13.89 5.42 -3.56
CA LEU A 215 12.59 5.81 -3.02
C LEU A 215 11.56 5.91 -4.17
N ASP A 216 10.37 5.35 -3.98
CA ASP A 216 9.20 5.61 -4.84
C ASP A 216 8.09 6.27 -4.02
N TYR A 217 7.49 7.33 -4.55
CA TYR A 217 6.39 8.06 -3.92
C TYR A 217 5.07 7.81 -4.65
N TYR A 218 4.02 7.67 -3.87
CA TYR A 218 2.68 7.35 -4.33
C TYR A 218 1.68 8.36 -3.80
N ILE A 219 0.80 8.85 -4.68
CA ILE A 219 -0.36 9.66 -4.29
C ILE A 219 -1.61 9.00 -4.86
N ASP A 220 -2.61 8.77 -4.00
CA ASP A 220 -3.86 8.08 -4.31
C ASP A 220 -3.64 6.75 -5.06
N GLY A 221 -2.58 6.03 -4.67
CA GLY A 221 -2.21 4.72 -5.21
C GLY A 221 -1.50 4.76 -6.57
N GLN A 222 -1.21 5.94 -7.10
CA GLN A 222 -0.43 6.10 -8.33
C GLN A 222 1.02 6.41 -7.99
N LEU A 223 1.97 5.75 -8.66
CA LEU A 223 3.38 6.12 -8.59
C LEU A 223 3.56 7.49 -9.25
N VAL A 224 4.05 8.48 -8.51
CA VAL A 224 4.18 9.87 -8.98
C VAL A 224 5.63 10.35 -9.07
N ARG A 225 6.54 9.75 -8.31
CA ARG A 225 7.97 10.10 -8.31
C ARG A 225 8.83 8.90 -7.93
N SER A 226 9.97 8.73 -8.60
CA SER A 226 11.02 7.81 -8.19
C SER A 226 12.33 8.58 -8.05
N VAL A 227 13.00 8.42 -6.92
CA VAL A 227 14.32 8.99 -6.62
C VAL A 227 15.29 7.81 -6.51
N SER A 228 16.25 7.74 -7.44
CA SER A 228 17.11 6.57 -7.60
C SER A 228 18.55 6.99 -7.88
N GLY A 229 19.48 6.46 -7.08
CA GLY A 229 20.92 6.60 -7.28
C GLY A 229 21.58 7.61 -6.35
N ASP A 230 22.88 7.44 -6.19
CA ASP A 230 23.76 8.26 -5.36
C ASP A 230 23.73 9.75 -5.72
N ASN A 231 23.70 10.08 -7.01
CA ASN A 231 23.74 11.46 -7.50
C ASN A 231 22.53 12.32 -7.12
N ILE A 232 21.43 11.71 -6.64
CA ILE A 232 20.25 12.42 -6.16
C ILE A 232 19.95 12.13 -4.68
N ILE A 233 20.40 10.99 -4.15
CA ILE A 233 20.18 10.69 -2.73
C ILE A 233 21.22 11.39 -1.85
N ASP A 234 22.49 11.37 -2.24
CA ASP A 234 23.59 11.95 -1.46
C ASP A 234 24.76 12.38 -2.37
N PRO A 235 24.58 13.39 -3.25
CA PRO A 235 25.61 13.85 -4.18
C PRO A 235 26.83 14.46 -3.47
N ASN A 236 26.67 14.88 -2.21
CA ASN A 236 27.72 15.51 -1.42
C ASN A 236 28.46 14.53 -0.50
N GLY A 237 28.03 13.26 -0.45
CA GLY A 237 28.65 12.23 0.37
C GLY A 237 28.48 12.40 1.88
N PHE A 238 27.42 13.10 2.33
CA PHE A 238 27.14 13.35 3.75
C PHE A 238 26.91 12.05 4.53
N THR A 239 26.46 11.00 3.86
CA THR A 239 26.24 9.67 4.45
C THR A 239 27.49 8.79 4.44
N ASN A 240 28.64 9.27 3.93
CA ASN A 240 29.85 8.49 3.68
C ASN A 240 29.58 7.23 2.82
N GLY A 241 28.72 7.36 1.81
CA GLY A 241 28.41 6.27 0.88
C GLY A 241 27.49 5.19 1.45
N THR A 242 26.79 5.47 2.54
CA THR A 242 25.80 4.53 3.12
C THR A 242 24.40 4.72 2.58
N GLY A 243 24.09 5.91 2.02
CA GLY A 243 22.74 6.28 1.60
C GLY A 243 21.79 6.35 2.79
N LEU A 244 20.48 6.34 2.51
CA LEU A 244 19.43 6.30 3.52
C LEU A 244 19.36 4.88 4.12
N SER A 245 20.12 4.64 5.18
CA SER A 245 20.34 3.28 5.70
C SER A 245 20.03 3.10 7.18
N LYS A 246 19.94 4.20 7.93
CA LYS A 246 19.74 4.16 9.38
C LYS A 246 18.29 3.88 9.73
N PRO A 247 17.99 3.10 10.77
CA PRO A 247 16.63 3.02 11.31
C PRO A 247 16.09 4.41 11.67
N MET A 248 14.82 4.65 11.34
CA MET A 248 14.15 5.94 11.51
C MET A 248 12.85 5.79 12.32
N HIS A 249 12.58 6.75 13.19
CA HIS A 249 11.27 6.91 13.82
C HIS A 249 10.28 7.48 12.81
N LEU A 250 9.03 7.05 12.87
CA LEU A 250 7.92 7.64 12.15
C LEU A 250 7.33 8.78 12.98
N ILE A 251 7.20 9.97 12.37
CA ILE A 251 6.76 11.20 13.02
C ILE A 251 5.55 11.74 12.27
N ILE A 252 4.53 12.18 13.01
CA ILE A 252 3.37 12.89 12.47
C ILE A 252 3.23 14.19 13.25
N ASN A 253 3.34 15.34 12.59
CA ASN A 253 3.31 16.63 13.26
C ASN A 253 2.78 17.75 12.35
N THR A 254 2.79 18.96 12.90
CA THR A 254 2.62 20.21 12.15
C THR A 254 3.68 21.19 12.61
N GLU A 255 4.18 22.00 11.69
CA GLU A 255 5.32 22.88 11.94
C GLU A 255 5.12 24.28 11.35
N ASP A 256 5.56 25.28 12.10
CA ASP A 256 6.06 26.53 11.53
C ASP A 256 7.55 26.36 11.24
N GLN A 257 7.97 26.68 10.02
CA GLN A 257 9.37 26.58 9.61
C GLN A 257 9.94 27.97 9.31
N ASP A 258 11.19 28.20 9.73
CA ASP A 258 11.85 29.52 9.70
C ASP A 258 11.76 30.18 8.32
N TRP A 259 12.00 29.42 7.24
CA TRP A 259 11.98 29.97 5.88
C TRP A 259 10.61 30.54 5.47
N ARG A 260 9.51 30.15 6.13
CA ARG A 260 8.18 30.72 5.90
C ARG A 260 7.92 31.90 6.83
N SER A 261 8.13 31.72 8.12
CA SER A 261 7.84 32.76 9.12
C SER A 261 8.78 33.95 9.03
N ASP A 262 10.05 33.75 8.65
CA ASP A 262 11.00 34.83 8.34
C ASP A 262 10.56 35.66 7.11
N ASN A 263 9.76 35.07 6.23
CA ASN A 263 9.12 35.74 5.10
C ASN A 263 7.73 36.29 5.43
N GLY A 264 7.36 36.36 6.71
CA GLY A 264 6.07 36.88 7.18
C GLY A 264 4.88 35.94 6.92
N ILE A 265 5.14 34.68 6.59
CA ILE A 265 4.12 33.65 6.36
C ILE A 265 4.00 32.82 7.62
N SER A 266 3.19 33.30 8.57
CA SER A 266 2.82 32.58 9.78
C SER A 266 1.28 32.60 9.95
N PRO A 267 0.69 31.64 10.70
CA PRO A 267 -0.75 31.61 10.87
C PRO A 267 -1.17 32.82 11.74
N THR A 268 -2.32 33.39 11.45
CA THR A 268 -2.96 34.43 12.26
C THR A 268 -3.76 33.80 13.39
N ASP A 269 -4.09 34.59 14.43
CA ASP A 269 -4.92 34.11 15.54
C ASP A 269 -6.32 33.68 15.07
N ALA A 270 -6.87 34.34 14.06
CA ALA A 270 -8.16 34.00 13.48
C ALA A 270 -8.13 32.65 12.73
N GLU A 271 -7.04 32.35 12.03
CA GLU A 271 -6.85 31.04 11.38
C GLU A 271 -6.66 29.93 12.41
N LEU A 272 -5.84 30.15 13.44
CA LEU A 272 -5.63 29.17 14.53
C LEU A 272 -6.91 28.87 15.31
N ALA A 273 -7.76 29.87 15.53
CA ALA A 273 -9.04 29.69 16.22
C ALA A 273 -10.11 28.95 15.39
N ASN A 274 -9.90 28.78 14.08
CA ASN A 274 -10.86 28.11 13.20
C ASN A 274 -10.52 26.63 13.06
N THR A 275 -11.20 25.78 13.85
CA THR A 275 -10.97 24.33 13.88
C THR A 275 -11.29 23.61 12.56
N ASN A 276 -12.04 24.24 11.65
CA ASN A 276 -12.24 23.70 10.30
C ASN A 276 -11.01 23.91 9.38
N LYS A 277 -10.03 24.69 9.84
CA LYS A 277 -8.78 24.99 9.14
C LYS A 277 -7.56 24.50 9.89
N SER A 278 -7.54 24.66 11.22
CA SER A 278 -6.33 24.58 12.02
C SER A 278 -5.88 23.18 12.42
N ILE A 279 -6.64 22.16 12.05
CA ILE A 279 -6.37 20.77 12.43
C ILE A 279 -5.98 19.99 11.18
N TYR A 280 -4.81 19.38 11.25
CA TYR A 280 -4.36 18.36 10.33
C TYR A 280 -4.93 17.01 10.80
N TRP A 281 -5.66 16.31 9.94
CA TRP A 281 -6.30 15.03 10.27
C TRP A 281 -5.62 13.86 9.57
N VAL A 282 -5.44 12.76 10.29
CA VAL A 282 -5.01 11.46 9.75
C VAL A 282 -6.11 10.45 10.07
N ASP A 283 -6.70 9.89 9.01
CA ASP A 283 -7.68 8.81 9.07
C ASP A 283 -6.98 7.52 9.52
N TRP A 284 -5.91 7.17 8.79
CA TRP A 284 -5.08 6.04 9.16
C TRP A 284 -3.65 6.20 8.66
N ILE A 285 -2.74 5.46 9.30
CA ILE A 285 -1.38 5.24 8.82
C ILE A 285 -1.05 3.75 8.86
N ARG A 286 -0.44 3.25 7.79
CA ARG A 286 -0.08 1.84 7.66
C ARG A 286 1.35 1.68 7.17
N VAL A 287 2.04 0.73 7.79
CA VAL A 287 3.44 0.43 7.55
C VAL A 287 3.57 -1.04 7.19
N TYR A 288 4.31 -1.35 6.12
CA TYR A 288 4.50 -2.70 5.64
C TYR A 288 5.98 -3.03 5.43
N LYS A 289 6.34 -4.26 5.77
CA LYS A 289 7.62 -4.88 5.41
C LYS A 289 7.40 -5.94 4.34
N PRO A 290 8.28 -6.06 3.33
CA PRO A 290 8.20 -7.20 2.44
C PRO A 290 8.84 -8.40 3.14
N VAL A 291 8.05 -9.44 3.36
CA VAL A 291 8.52 -10.72 3.87
C VAL A 291 8.58 -11.71 2.73
N ASP A 292 9.41 -12.75 2.86
CA ASP A 292 9.28 -13.89 1.96
C ASP A 292 7.83 -14.29 1.92
N GLY A 293 7.29 -14.42 0.72
CA GLY A 293 6.03 -15.12 0.48
C GLY A 293 6.25 -16.60 0.77
N GLY A 294 6.58 -16.93 2.02
CA GLY A 294 6.34 -18.23 2.57
C GLY A 294 4.89 -18.22 2.98
N ASP A 295 4.02 -18.73 2.10
CA ASP A 295 2.70 -19.25 2.47
C ASP A 295 1.96 -18.40 3.52
N ASN A 296 1.85 -17.08 3.27
CA ASN A 296 1.33 -16.11 4.23
C ASN A 296 -0.20 -16.13 4.33
N GLY A 297 -0.82 -17.30 4.22
CA GLY A 297 -2.25 -17.47 4.50
C GLY A 297 -3.21 -16.68 3.58
N GLU A 298 -2.73 -15.97 2.55
CA GLU A 298 -3.46 -15.92 1.29
C GLU A 298 -3.34 -17.32 0.71
N ASN A 299 -4.44 -18.06 0.69
CA ASN A 299 -4.47 -19.37 0.09
C ASN A 299 -4.35 -19.23 -1.43
N THR A 300 -3.16 -18.91 -1.95
CA THR A 300 -2.83 -19.30 -3.31
C THR A 300 -2.53 -20.79 -3.24
N ASP A 301 -3.61 -21.59 -3.18
CA ASP A 301 -3.66 -23.06 -3.26
C ASP A 301 -3.08 -23.57 -4.61
N VAL A 302 -2.19 -22.81 -5.27
CA VAL A 302 -1.53 -23.14 -6.53
C VAL A 302 -0.68 -24.38 -6.28
N PRO A 303 -1.06 -25.53 -6.83
CA PRO A 303 -0.44 -26.78 -6.40
C PRO A 303 1.02 -26.88 -6.85
N ALA A 304 1.87 -27.38 -5.95
CA ALA A 304 3.30 -27.61 -6.24
C ALA A 304 3.54 -28.73 -7.27
N SER A 305 2.53 -29.56 -7.50
CA SER A 305 2.53 -30.62 -8.52
C SER A 305 1.46 -30.38 -9.57
N ALA A 306 1.47 -31.19 -10.63
CA ALA A 306 0.37 -31.21 -11.59
C ALA A 306 -0.97 -31.40 -10.86
N THR A 307 -1.97 -30.60 -11.21
CA THR A 307 -3.28 -30.58 -10.56
C THR A 307 -4.41 -30.55 -11.57
N SER A 308 -5.60 -30.97 -11.14
CA SER A 308 -6.81 -30.75 -11.91
C SER A 308 -7.50 -29.44 -11.51
N ILE A 309 -7.93 -28.67 -12.52
CA ILE A 309 -8.60 -27.39 -12.33
C ILE A 309 -10.09 -27.57 -12.59
N LYS A 310 -10.93 -27.40 -11.57
CA LYS A 310 -12.37 -27.68 -11.62
C LYS A 310 -13.19 -26.39 -11.61
N GLY A 311 -14.07 -26.22 -12.59
CA GLY A 311 -14.99 -25.08 -12.65
C GLY A 311 -16.11 -25.19 -11.61
N ARG A 312 -16.37 -24.08 -10.89
CA ARG A 312 -17.41 -24.01 -9.84
C ARG A 312 -18.82 -24.22 -10.38
N GLN A 313 -19.10 -23.72 -11.59
CA GLN A 313 -20.43 -23.76 -12.21
C GLN A 313 -20.92 -25.16 -12.58
N SER A 314 -20.01 -26.06 -12.97
CA SER A 314 -20.35 -27.38 -13.51
C SER A 314 -19.77 -28.54 -12.71
N GLY A 315 -18.76 -28.26 -11.88
CA GLY A 315 -17.95 -29.29 -11.23
C GLY A 315 -17.12 -30.13 -12.21
N LYS A 316 -16.94 -29.65 -13.45
CA LYS A 316 -16.11 -30.29 -14.48
C LYS A 316 -14.72 -29.70 -14.51
N CYS A 317 -13.79 -30.44 -15.10
CA CYS A 317 -12.39 -30.09 -15.10
C CYS A 317 -11.98 -29.45 -16.43
N ILE A 318 -11.05 -28.48 -16.38
CA ILE A 318 -10.34 -28.02 -17.57
C ILE A 318 -9.63 -29.21 -18.19
N ASP A 319 -9.68 -29.32 -19.51
CA ASP A 319 -9.28 -30.50 -20.28
C ASP A 319 -8.64 -30.06 -21.60
N LEU A 320 -7.50 -30.67 -21.92
CA LEU A 320 -6.86 -30.57 -23.22
C LEU A 320 -7.59 -31.46 -24.23
N ALA A 321 -8.27 -30.86 -25.19
CA ALA A 321 -9.14 -31.55 -26.12
C ALA A 321 -8.41 -32.68 -26.86
N SER A 322 -8.97 -33.90 -26.75
CA SER A 322 -8.42 -35.13 -27.33
C SER A 322 -6.98 -35.46 -26.92
N GLY A 323 -6.43 -34.80 -25.90
CA GLY A 323 -5.04 -34.95 -25.48
C GLY A 323 -4.01 -34.61 -26.57
N SER A 324 -4.40 -33.82 -27.57
CA SER A 324 -3.58 -33.47 -28.74
C SER A 324 -2.27 -32.80 -28.33
N SER A 325 -1.19 -33.01 -29.06
CA SER A 325 0.09 -32.30 -28.88
C SER A 325 0.26 -31.11 -29.84
N ALA A 326 -0.72 -30.83 -30.69
CA ALA A 326 -0.63 -29.76 -31.68
C ALA A 326 -0.76 -28.37 -31.03
N ASN A 327 -0.04 -27.39 -31.57
CA ASN A 327 -0.30 -25.98 -31.32
C ASN A 327 -1.70 -25.62 -31.81
N GLY A 328 -2.44 -24.85 -31.00
CA GLY A 328 -3.83 -24.53 -31.29
C GLY A 328 -4.83 -25.59 -30.85
N ALA A 329 -4.40 -26.67 -30.19
CA ALA A 329 -5.35 -27.59 -29.57
C ALA A 329 -6.18 -26.87 -28.51
N ASN A 330 -7.48 -27.11 -28.55
CA ASN A 330 -8.43 -26.40 -27.71
C ASN A 330 -8.32 -26.80 -26.24
N ILE A 331 -8.53 -25.83 -25.35
CA ILE A 331 -8.77 -26.06 -23.94
C ILE A 331 -10.28 -25.94 -23.70
N GLN A 332 -10.86 -26.99 -23.14
CA GLN A 332 -12.30 -27.15 -22.94
C GLN A 332 -12.57 -27.54 -21.49
N GLN A 333 -13.84 -27.63 -21.10
CA GLN A 333 -14.21 -28.41 -19.92
C GLN A 333 -14.65 -29.83 -20.30
N TRP A 334 -14.36 -30.80 -19.44
CA TRP A 334 -14.84 -32.16 -19.56
C TRP A 334 -15.11 -32.77 -18.18
N ALA A 335 -15.92 -33.82 -18.12
CA ALA A 335 -16.12 -34.58 -16.89
C ALA A 335 -14.75 -34.97 -16.30
N CYS A 336 -14.56 -34.70 -14.99
CA CYS A 336 -13.30 -35.00 -14.31
C CYS A 336 -13.04 -36.51 -14.33
N GLY A 337 -11.83 -36.91 -14.71
CA GLY A 337 -11.40 -38.31 -14.79
C GLY A 337 -10.25 -38.60 -13.82
N THR A 338 -10.24 -39.79 -13.23
CA THR A 338 -9.09 -40.27 -12.43
C THR A 338 -7.94 -40.65 -13.36
N ASN A 339 -6.71 -40.24 -13.03
CA ASN A 339 -5.50 -40.49 -13.84
C ASN A 339 -5.61 -40.00 -15.29
N ASN A 340 -6.29 -38.88 -15.51
CA ASN A 340 -6.42 -38.28 -16.83
C ASN A 340 -5.42 -37.14 -17.02
N ALA A 341 -4.27 -37.45 -17.62
CA ALA A 341 -3.22 -36.47 -17.90
C ALA A 341 -3.66 -35.30 -18.82
N ASN A 342 -4.81 -35.39 -19.50
CA ASN A 342 -5.36 -34.24 -20.26
C ASN A 342 -5.93 -33.14 -19.34
N GLN A 343 -6.22 -33.48 -18.09
CA GLN A 343 -6.82 -32.61 -17.09
C GLN A 343 -5.83 -32.26 -15.98
N GLU A 344 -4.56 -32.58 -16.19
CA GLU A 344 -3.46 -32.31 -15.28
C GLU A 344 -2.62 -31.16 -15.85
N PHE A 345 -2.49 -30.10 -15.06
CA PHE A 345 -1.75 -28.90 -15.44
C PHE A 345 -0.75 -28.54 -14.36
N THR A 346 0.44 -28.13 -14.80
CA THR A 346 1.52 -27.70 -13.90
C THR A 346 1.67 -26.18 -13.98
N PHE A 347 1.61 -25.52 -12.84
CA PHE A 347 1.93 -24.10 -12.73
C PHE A 347 3.45 -23.92 -12.66
N VAL A 348 4.03 -23.25 -13.66
CA VAL A 348 5.46 -22.92 -13.68
C VAL A 348 5.61 -21.42 -13.45
N PRO A 349 6.28 -20.98 -12.36
CA PRO A 349 6.44 -19.56 -12.06
C PRO A 349 7.19 -18.80 -13.16
N VAL A 350 6.74 -17.59 -13.48
CA VAL A 350 7.42 -16.65 -14.39
C VAL A 350 7.99 -15.48 -13.59
N ASP A 351 7.13 -14.56 -13.12
CA ASP A 351 7.47 -13.42 -12.27
C ASP A 351 6.20 -12.89 -11.59
N SER A 352 6.32 -12.20 -10.45
CA SER A 352 5.22 -11.38 -9.88
C SER A 352 3.84 -12.07 -9.72
N GLY A 353 3.84 -13.38 -9.42
CA GLY A 353 2.62 -14.21 -9.31
C GLY A 353 1.99 -14.61 -10.65
N TRP A 354 2.69 -14.40 -11.77
CA TRP A 354 2.35 -14.92 -13.08
C TRP A 354 2.98 -16.30 -13.28
N TYR A 355 2.21 -17.18 -13.90
CA TYR A 355 2.59 -18.56 -14.16
C TYR A 355 2.36 -18.89 -15.63
N GLU A 356 3.20 -19.74 -16.18
CA GLU A 356 2.82 -20.57 -17.31
C GLU A 356 1.98 -21.73 -16.78
N LEU A 357 0.79 -21.94 -17.35
CA LEU A 357 0.00 -23.13 -17.08
C LEU A 357 0.33 -24.19 -18.12
N ARG A 358 1.10 -25.22 -17.74
CA ARG A 358 1.63 -26.21 -18.68
C ARG A 358 0.79 -27.47 -18.75
N THR A 359 0.53 -27.95 -19.96
CA THR A 359 -0.10 -29.26 -20.22
C THR A 359 0.91 -30.39 -20.09
N LYS A 360 0.44 -31.65 -20.13
CA LYS A 360 1.29 -32.86 -20.18
C LYS A 360 2.36 -32.87 -21.29
N HIS A 361 2.21 -32.02 -22.31
CA HIS A 361 3.16 -31.90 -23.44
C HIS A 361 4.20 -30.79 -23.21
N ASN A 362 4.27 -30.22 -22.01
CA ASN A 362 5.09 -29.04 -21.68
C ASN A 362 4.80 -27.82 -22.57
N LYS A 363 3.56 -27.71 -23.05
CA LYS A 363 3.04 -26.56 -23.79
C LYS A 363 2.20 -25.68 -22.89
N CYS A 364 2.20 -24.39 -23.16
CA CYS A 364 1.55 -23.38 -22.35
C CYS A 364 0.11 -23.19 -22.79
N VAL A 365 -0.79 -23.15 -21.81
CA VAL A 365 -2.18 -22.73 -21.99
C VAL A 365 -2.24 -21.22 -22.05
N GLY A 366 -2.88 -20.67 -23.08
CA GLY A 366 -2.99 -19.22 -23.22
C GLY A 366 -4.03 -18.78 -24.25
N VAL A 367 -4.24 -17.47 -24.33
CA VAL A 367 -5.25 -16.87 -25.20
C VAL A 367 -4.75 -16.85 -26.65
N GLY A 368 -5.54 -17.43 -27.54
CA GLY A 368 -5.23 -17.56 -28.95
C GLY A 368 -5.04 -16.21 -29.64
N GLY A 369 -3.99 -16.12 -30.47
CA GLY A 369 -3.69 -14.94 -31.28
C GLY A 369 -3.35 -13.67 -30.50
N ASN A 370 -3.00 -13.77 -29.21
CA ASN A 370 -2.78 -12.62 -28.33
C ASN A 370 -3.96 -11.62 -28.33
N SER A 371 -5.17 -12.10 -28.62
CA SER A 371 -6.36 -11.27 -28.69
C SER A 371 -6.73 -10.74 -27.32
N SER A 372 -7.19 -9.49 -27.22
CA SER A 372 -7.80 -8.92 -26.01
C SER A 372 -9.33 -8.93 -26.05
N ALA A 373 -9.94 -9.44 -27.13
CA ALA A 373 -11.39 -9.48 -27.30
C ALA A 373 -12.05 -10.54 -26.39
N ASN A 374 -13.24 -10.21 -25.87
CA ASN A 374 -14.09 -11.19 -25.22
C ASN A 374 -14.45 -12.31 -26.20
N GLY A 375 -14.41 -13.55 -25.73
CA GLY A 375 -14.70 -14.71 -26.57
C GLY A 375 -13.48 -15.29 -27.30
N ALA A 376 -12.29 -14.69 -27.16
CA ALA A 376 -11.08 -15.32 -27.69
C ALA A 376 -10.83 -16.66 -26.97
N VAL A 377 -10.63 -17.71 -27.75
CA VAL A 377 -10.47 -19.08 -27.26
C VAL A 377 -9.12 -19.28 -26.57
N VAL A 378 -9.11 -20.14 -25.55
CA VAL A 378 -7.90 -20.57 -24.87
C VAL A 378 -7.42 -21.88 -25.49
N ILE A 379 -6.14 -21.91 -25.84
CA ILE A 379 -5.50 -23.01 -26.56
C ILE A 379 -4.20 -23.39 -25.86
N GLN A 380 -3.66 -24.56 -26.16
CA GLN A 380 -2.24 -24.81 -25.88
C GLN A 380 -1.36 -24.29 -27.04
N TRP A 381 -0.16 -23.83 -26.70
CA TRP A 381 0.86 -23.42 -27.65
C TRP A 381 2.26 -23.69 -27.10
N ASP A 382 3.28 -23.71 -27.97
CA ASP A 382 4.67 -23.71 -27.51
C ASP A 382 4.92 -22.53 -26.58
N CYS A 383 5.59 -22.79 -25.45
CA CYS A 383 5.91 -21.76 -24.47
C CYS A 383 6.96 -20.80 -25.03
N PHE A 384 6.71 -19.50 -24.88
CA PHE A 384 7.66 -18.41 -25.09
C PHE A 384 7.26 -17.26 -24.16
N ASN A 385 8.10 -16.23 -24.04
CA ASN A 385 7.83 -15.08 -23.18
C ASN A 385 6.75 -14.12 -23.77
N GLY A 386 5.59 -14.67 -24.10
CA GLY A 386 4.40 -13.96 -24.59
C GLY A 386 3.40 -13.81 -23.47
N GLN A 387 3.01 -12.57 -23.14
CA GLN A 387 2.11 -12.32 -22.01
C GLN A 387 0.75 -13.02 -22.14
N ASN A 388 0.27 -13.33 -23.35
CA ASN A 388 -0.95 -14.11 -23.54
C ASN A 388 -0.87 -15.59 -23.13
N LEU A 389 0.33 -16.09 -22.82
CA LEU A 389 0.59 -17.44 -22.31
C LEU A 389 0.81 -17.45 -20.78
N HIS A 390 0.67 -16.30 -20.11
CA HIS A 390 0.83 -16.17 -18.68
C HIS A 390 -0.52 -15.97 -18.01
N VAL A 391 -0.76 -16.71 -16.92
CA VAL A 391 -1.95 -16.61 -16.09
C VAL A 391 -1.59 -16.27 -14.64
N LYS A 392 -2.46 -15.53 -13.97
CA LYS A 392 -2.37 -15.29 -12.52
C LYS A 392 -3.61 -15.87 -11.84
N PRO A 393 -3.44 -16.88 -10.98
CA PRO A 393 -4.46 -17.27 -10.01
C PRO A 393 -4.72 -16.10 -9.05
N VAL A 394 -5.99 -15.73 -8.87
CA VAL A 394 -6.42 -14.70 -7.92
C VAL A 394 -7.40 -15.36 -6.96
N ASP A 395 -7.01 -15.46 -5.68
CA ASP A 395 -7.87 -16.03 -4.63
C ASP A 395 -9.08 -15.12 -4.38
N LEU A 396 -10.25 -15.75 -4.24
CA LEU A 396 -11.52 -15.09 -3.93
C LEU A 396 -11.91 -15.22 -2.45
N GLY A 397 -11.06 -15.84 -1.62
CA GLY A 397 -11.25 -15.96 -0.17
C GLY A 397 -12.35 -16.93 0.25
N ASN A 398 -12.83 -17.77 -0.67
CA ASN A 398 -13.95 -18.70 -0.45
C ASN A 398 -13.68 -20.11 -0.99
N GLY A 399 -12.40 -20.47 -1.13
CA GLY A 399 -11.96 -21.77 -1.68
C GLY A 399 -12.02 -21.86 -3.20
N TYR A 400 -12.17 -20.73 -3.88
CA TYR A 400 -12.14 -20.63 -5.35
C TYR A 400 -11.19 -19.52 -5.79
N VAL A 401 -10.68 -19.65 -7.01
CA VAL A 401 -9.80 -18.69 -7.67
C VAL A 401 -10.36 -18.25 -9.02
N GLU A 402 -9.98 -17.06 -9.47
CA GLU A 402 -10.01 -16.70 -10.88
C GLU A 402 -8.65 -17.00 -11.52
N LEU A 403 -8.63 -17.36 -12.81
CA LEU A 403 -7.39 -17.41 -13.60
C LEU A 403 -7.41 -16.24 -14.58
N ARG A 404 -6.53 -15.25 -14.39
CA ARG A 404 -6.48 -14.05 -15.23
C ARG A 404 -5.35 -14.10 -16.24
N ALA A 405 -5.60 -13.77 -17.50
CA ALA A 405 -4.58 -13.68 -18.54
C ALA A 405 -3.79 -12.37 -18.43
N ARG A 406 -2.46 -12.42 -18.52
CA ARG A 406 -1.58 -11.26 -18.25
C ARG A 406 -1.76 -10.09 -19.19
N HIS A 407 -1.87 -10.34 -20.49
CA HIS A 407 -1.90 -9.29 -21.52
C HIS A 407 -3.20 -8.49 -21.52
N SER A 408 -4.31 -9.06 -21.04
CA SER A 408 -5.64 -8.45 -21.09
C SER A 408 -6.26 -8.21 -19.71
N ASN A 409 -5.68 -8.78 -18.64
CA ASN A 409 -6.25 -8.82 -17.30
C ASN A 409 -7.68 -9.41 -17.23
N LYS A 410 -8.04 -10.26 -18.21
CA LYS A 410 -9.35 -10.91 -18.32
C LYS A 410 -9.32 -12.33 -17.76
N CYS A 411 -10.46 -12.82 -17.34
CA CYS A 411 -10.60 -14.12 -16.71
C CYS A 411 -10.76 -15.23 -17.75
N LEU A 412 -10.20 -16.40 -17.48
CA LEU A 412 -10.63 -17.64 -18.12
C LEU A 412 -12.09 -17.90 -17.72
N ASP A 413 -12.88 -18.27 -18.71
CA ASP A 413 -14.35 -18.30 -18.66
C ASP A 413 -14.82 -19.56 -19.37
N VAL A 414 -15.64 -20.37 -18.70
CA VAL A 414 -16.35 -21.44 -19.39
C VAL A 414 -17.47 -20.82 -20.22
N ALA A 415 -17.40 -21.02 -21.54
CA ALA A 415 -18.27 -20.38 -22.50
C ALA A 415 -19.75 -20.55 -22.13
N ASP A 416 -20.42 -19.40 -22.05
CA ASP A 416 -21.87 -19.27 -21.81
C ASP A 416 -22.35 -19.99 -20.53
N ALA A 417 -21.46 -20.12 -19.54
CA ALA A 417 -21.67 -20.86 -18.31
C ALA A 417 -22.16 -22.31 -18.52
N SER A 418 -21.82 -22.90 -19.67
CA SER A 418 -22.25 -24.24 -20.04
C SER A 418 -21.82 -25.28 -19.00
N THR A 419 -22.67 -26.30 -18.82
CA THR A 419 -22.37 -27.49 -18.03
C THR A 419 -22.12 -28.72 -18.90
N ALA A 420 -22.12 -28.59 -20.23
CA ALA A 420 -21.88 -29.69 -21.18
C ALA A 420 -20.38 -30.03 -21.32
N ASN A 421 -20.07 -31.27 -21.65
CA ASN A 421 -18.70 -31.65 -22.03
C ASN A 421 -18.34 -30.98 -23.36
N GLY A 422 -17.09 -30.55 -23.49
CA GLY A 422 -16.58 -29.90 -24.69
C GLY A 422 -16.96 -28.43 -24.83
N ALA A 423 -17.50 -27.79 -23.78
CA ALA A 423 -17.64 -26.35 -23.78
C ALA A 423 -16.26 -25.68 -23.70
N ASP A 424 -16.04 -24.68 -24.54
CA ASP A 424 -14.74 -24.01 -24.66
C ASP A 424 -14.39 -23.22 -23.39
N ILE A 425 -13.10 -23.20 -23.07
CA ILE A 425 -12.54 -22.17 -22.21
C ILE A 425 -12.15 -20.99 -23.11
N ARG A 426 -12.65 -19.81 -22.78
CA ARG A 426 -12.36 -18.55 -23.48
C ARG A 426 -11.87 -17.52 -22.47
N GLN A 427 -11.37 -16.39 -22.94
CA GLN A 427 -11.26 -15.22 -22.07
C GLN A 427 -12.54 -14.39 -22.12
N TRP A 428 -12.90 -13.80 -20.99
CA TRP A 428 -13.98 -12.83 -20.90
C TRP A 428 -13.68 -11.80 -19.81
N GLN A 429 -14.37 -10.64 -19.87
CA GLN A 429 -14.31 -9.67 -18.78
C GLN A 429 -14.62 -10.35 -17.45
N CYS A 430 -13.74 -10.18 -16.45
CA CYS A 430 -13.97 -10.68 -15.11
C CYS A 430 -15.25 -10.03 -14.56
N ASN A 431 -16.23 -10.85 -14.17
CA ASN A 431 -17.55 -10.39 -13.74
C ASN A 431 -18.04 -11.10 -12.46
N GLY A 432 -17.19 -11.92 -11.84
CA GLY A 432 -17.49 -12.62 -10.59
C GLY A 432 -18.48 -13.78 -10.74
N ASN A 433 -18.92 -14.14 -11.95
CA ASN A 433 -19.83 -15.26 -12.15
C ASN A 433 -19.12 -16.61 -11.92
N THR A 434 -19.89 -17.63 -11.51
CA THR A 434 -19.36 -18.95 -11.14
C THR A 434 -18.64 -19.68 -12.28
N ASN A 435 -18.89 -19.32 -13.54
CA ASN A 435 -18.20 -19.91 -14.70
C ASN A 435 -16.79 -19.36 -14.94
N GLN A 436 -16.35 -18.40 -14.12
CA GLN A 436 -14.99 -17.84 -14.08
C GLN A 436 -14.23 -18.23 -12.80
N GLN A 437 -14.84 -19.07 -11.96
CA GLN A 437 -14.31 -19.47 -10.67
C GLN A 437 -13.92 -20.94 -10.70
N PHE A 438 -12.72 -21.24 -10.24
CA PHE A 438 -12.12 -22.56 -10.29
C PHE A 438 -11.61 -23.00 -8.92
N SER A 439 -11.52 -24.30 -8.68
CA SER A 439 -10.80 -24.87 -7.55
C SER A 439 -9.73 -25.85 -8.06
N PHE A 440 -8.67 -26.04 -7.29
CA PHE A 440 -7.64 -27.02 -7.59
C PHE A 440 -7.96 -28.35 -6.87
N ASN A 441 -7.61 -29.48 -7.47
CA ASN A 441 -7.77 -30.83 -6.88
C ASN A 441 -6.54 -31.70 -7.11
#